data_AF-A0AAD7K0S6-F1
#
_entry.id   AF-A0AAD7K0S6-F1
#
_cell.length_a   1.000
_cell.length_b   1.000
_cell.length_c   1.000
_cell.angle_alpha   90.00
_cell.angle_beta   90.00
_cell.angle_gamma   90.00
#
_symmetry.space_group_name_H-M   'P 1'
#
loop_
_entity.id
_entity.type
_entity.pdbx_description
1 polymer ?
#
loop_
_entity_poly.entity_id
_entity_poly.type
_entity_poly.pdbx_seq_one_letter_code
_entity_poly.pdbx_strand_id
1 'polypeptide(L)'
;MATSVRCVSPFAETKKPPPPVVLLLLQTALDVHTSTGLVVHEDLENHLPSAKKMVMLAPTSALEHTYPPPPIIEVPIPAPRMLTHKIIENHADWKVEAQETALIKTTIHQLVDRLLDTTKALSDQKDDLLQQVFKEAAVMHPVLRNYNSDWVTRCIVQARLKATAASASAWANKTTVAEMDNVVKKWHTRSSSKFEIVAMDVDPDPPNDNGDHGGNRRIQELSPSKVRVVTGLQHEAYENISRAFTE
;
A
#
# COMPACT_ATOMS: atom_id res chain seq x y z
N MET A 1 -8.26 23.67 34.35
CA MET A 1 -9.63 23.10 34.33
C MET A 1 -9.54 21.77 33.60
N ALA A 2 -9.77 20.64 34.28
CA ALA A 2 -9.60 19.30 33.70
C ALA A 2 -10.95 18.76 33.21
N THR A 3 -11.06 18.47 31.92
CA THR A 3 -12.25 17.88 31.29
C THR A 3 -12.14 16.36 31.30
N SER A 4 -13.04 15.72 32.04
CA SER A 4 -13.19 14.26 32.09
C SER A 4 -14.04 13.78 30.91
N VAL A 5 -13.45 13.01 30.01
CA VAL A 5 -14.14 12.41 28.87
C VAL A 5 -14.61 11.02 29.27
N ARG A 6 -15.93 10.84 29.42
CA ARG A 6 -16.56 9.53 29.63
C ARG A 6 -16.76 8.86 28.27
N CYS A 7 -16.10 7.73 28.06
CA CYS A 7 -16.27 6.88 26.89
C CYS A 7 -17.56 6.07 27.06
N VAL A 8 -18.59 6.35 26.25
CA VAL A 8 -19.86 5.60 26.25
C VAL A 8 -19.82 4.62 25.08
N SER A 9 -20.03 3.32 25.37
CA SER A 9 -20.03 2.27 24.35
C SER A 9 -21.20 2.47 23.38
N PRO A 10 -20.97 2.49 22.06
CA PRO A 10 -22.03 2.63 21.05
C PRO A 10 -22.95 1.40 20.96
N PHE A 11 -22.67 0.32 21.68
CA PHE A 11 -23.46 -0.91 21.68
C PHE A 11 -24.53 -0.98 22.76
N ALA A 12 -24.76 0.11 23.52
CA ALA A 12 -25.75 0.17 24.58
C ALA A 12 -27.18 0.52 24.11
N GLU A 13 -27.45 0.56 22.80
CA GLU A 13 -28.83 0.65 22.31
C GLU A 13 -29.52 -0.72 22.44
N THR A 14 -30.39 -0.82 23.44
CA THR A 14 -31.24 -1.97 23.76
C THR A 14 -32.35 -2.15 22.71
N LYS A 15 -31.99 -2.50 21.48
CA LYS A 15 -32.96 -3.08 20.52
C LYS A 15 -33.05 -4.57 20.79
N LYS A 16 -34.26 -5.07 21.08
CA LYS A 16 -34.54 -6.51 21.25
C LYS A 16 -33.91 -7.28 20.08
N PRO A 17 -33.17 -8.37 20.34
CA PRO A 17 -32.56 -9.16 19.28
C PRO A 17 -33.65 -9.63 18.29
N PRO A 18 -33.37 -9.65 16.97
CA PRO A 18 -34.31 -10.16 15.99
C PRO A 18 -34.65 -11.63 16.33
N PRO A 19 -35.91 -12.06 16.13
CA PRO A 19 -36.31 -13.44 16.39
C PRO A 19 -35.49 -14.40 15.51
N PRO A 20 -35.11 -15.58 16.02
CA PRO A 20 -34.32 -16.54 15.28
C PRO A 20 -35.09 -16.99 14.03
N VAL A 21 -34.50 -16.76 12.85
CA VAL A 21 -35.02 -17.27 11.59
C VAL A 21 -34.63 -18.74 11.49
N VAL A 22 -35.62 -19.63 11.52
CA VAL A 22 -35.42 -21.06 11.28
C VAL A 22 -35.05 -21.24 9.81
N LEU A 23 -33.76 -21.44 9.53
CA LEU A 23 -33.30 -21.83 8.20
C LEU A 23 -33.71 -23.29 7.96
N LEU A 24 -34.85 -23.47 7.26
CA LEU A 24 -35.24 -24.75 6.67
C LEU A 24 -34.21 -25.10 5.59
N LEU A 25 -33.19 -25.86 5.97
CA LEU A 25 -32.29 -26.57 5.06
C LEU A 25 -33.12 -27.62 4.33
N LEU A 26 -33.68 -27.22 3.19
CA LEU A 26 -34.28 -28.12 2.22
C LEU A 26 -33.15 -29.04 1.74
N GLN A 27 -33.12 -30.27 2.26
CA GLN A 27 -32.20 -31.32 1.86
C GLN A 27 -32.32 -31.56 0.35
N THR A 28 -31.40 -31.00 -0.42
CA THR A 28 -31.08 -31.54 -1.74
C THR A 28 -30.21 -32.76 -1.51
N ALA A 29 -30.73 -33.92 -1.89
CA ALA A 29 -29.99 -35.17 -1.94
C ALA A 29 -28.82 -35.00 -2.93
N LEU A 30 -27.65 -34.65 -2.42
CA LEU A 30 -26.39 -34.78 -3.14
C LEU A 30 -26.00 -36.25 -3.06
N ASP A 31 -26.20 -36.94 -4.17
CA ASP A 31 -25.74 -38.31 -4.37
C ASP A 31 -24.20 -38.28 -4.35
N VAL A 32 -23.62 -38.62 -3.19
CA VAL A 32 -22.16 -38.75 -3.05
C VAL A 32 -21.77 -40.06 -3.72
N HIS A 33 -21.47 -39.98 -5.01
CA HIS A 33 -20.78 -41.05 -5.70
C HIS A 33 -19.39 -41.22 -5.08
N THR A 34 -19.28 -42.17 -4.14
CA THR A 34 -18.00 -42.76 -3.75
C THR A 34 -17.50 -43.62 -4.90
N SER A 35 -16.94 -42.99 -5.94
CA SER A 35 -16.01 -43.68 -6.83
C SER A 35 -14.62 -43.59 -6.21
N THR A 36 -14.34 -44.56 -5.35
CA THR A 36 -12.97 -45.06 -5.16
C THR A 36 -12.46 -45.58 -6.50
N GLY A 37 -11.97 -44.67 -7.33
CA GLY A 37 -11.40 -44.95 -8.63
C GLY A 37 -10.11 -44.17 -8.76
N LEU A 38 -9.04 -44.71 -8.15
CA LEU A 38 -7.68 -44.31 -8.45
C LEU A 38 -7.48 -44.63 -9.94
N VAL A 39 -7.56 -43.63 -10.82
CA VAL A 39 -7.16 -43.79 -12.22
C VAL A 39 -5.64 -43.85 -12.22
N VAL A 40 -5.14 -45.08 -12.08
CA VAL A 40 -3.75 -45.42 -12.35
C VAL A 40 -3.58 -45.31 -13.87
N HIS A 41 -2.87 -44.28 -14.32
CA HIS A 41 -2.30 -44.29 -15.65
C HIS A 41 -1.14 -45.30 -15.64
N GLU A 42 -1.43 -46.52 -16.07
CA GLU A 42 -0.42 -47.49 -16.50
C GLU A 42 0.09 -47.00 -17.86
N ASP A 43 1.31 -46.45 -17.90
CA ASP A 43 2.22 -46.48 -19.06
C ASP A 43 3.45 -45.59 -18.78
N LEU A 44 4.26 -45.97 -17.77
CA LEU A 44 5.66 -45.51 -17.74
C LEU A 44 6.55 -46.66 -17.26
N GLU A 45 6.99 -47.45 -18.24
CA GLU A 45 8.01 -48.47 -18.05
C GLU A 45 9.35 -47.85 -17.62
N ASN A 46 10.03 -48.61 -16.76
CA ASN A 46 11.48 -48.77 -16.69
C ASN A 46 12.33 -47.90 -15.74
N HIS A 47 12.69 -48.59 -14.65
CA HIS A 47 13.99 -48.62 -13.96
C HIS A 47 14.28 -47.57 -12.87
N LEU A 48 13.85 -47.85 -11.64
CA LEU A 48 14.68 -47.59 -10.45
C LEU A 48 14.52 -48.71 -9.39
N PRO A 49 15.61 -49.12 -8.72
CA PRO A 49 15.61 -50.22 -7.76
C PRO A 49 14.86 -49.86 -6.46
N SER A 50 13.95 -50.76 -6.09
CA SER A 50 13.08 -50.70 -4.91
C SER A 50 13.87 -50.83 -3.60
N ALA A 51 14.00 -49.73 -2.86
CA ALA A 51 14.34 -49.75 -1.45
C ALA A 51 13.06 -50.01 -0.64
N LYS A 52 12.86 -51.27 -0.23
CA LYS A 52 11.79 -51.72 0.66
C LYS A 52 11.82 -50.95 1.99
N LYS A 53 11.04 -49.87 2.11
CA LYS A 53 10.71 -49.27 3.40
C LYS A 53 9.48 -49.98 3.97
N MET A 54 9.74 -50.83 4.96
CA MET A 54 8.75 -51.48 5.80
C MET A 54 8.00 -50.41 6.59
N VAL A 55 6.77 -50.10 6.18
CA VAL A 55 5.89 -49.19 6.91
C VAL A 55 5.30 -49.97 8.09
N MET A 56 5.86 -49.77 9.28
CA MET A 56 5.24 -50.22 10.53
C MET A 56 3.96 -49.43 10.74
N LEU A 57 2.82 -50.10 10.59
CA LEU A 57 1.52 -49.60 11.01
C LEU A 57 1.51 -49.59 12.55
N ALA A 58 1.63 -48.41 13.13
CA ALA A 58 1.45 -48.21 14.57
C ALA A 58 -0.02 -48.47 14.93
N PRO A 59 -0.31 -49.10 16.08
CA PRO A 59 -1.67 -49.35 16.53
C PRO A 59 -2.38 -48.03 16.79
N THR A 60 -3.48 -47.80 16.07
CA THR A 60 -4.44 -46.72 16.29
C THR A 60 -5.07 -46.87 17.66
N SER A 61 -4.49 -46.17 18.65
CA SER A 61 -5.02 -46.07 20.00
C SER A 61 -6.41 -45.44 19.98
N ALA A 62 -7.33 -46.07 20.70
CA ALA A 62 -8.73 -45.73 20.76
C ALA A 62 -8.96 -44.32 21.34
N LEU A 63 -9.42 -43.40 20.49
CA LEU A 63 -10.59 -42.52 20.66
C LEU A 63 -11.07 -42.25 22.11
N GLU A 64 -10.22 -41.66 22.95
CA GLU A 64 -10.68 -40.91 24.13
C GLU A 64 -11.28 -39.59 23.65
N HIS A 65 -12.62 -39.52 23.62
CA HIS A 65 -13.40 -38.31 23.38
C HIS A 65 -13.17 -37.32 24.53
N THR A 66 -12.04 -36.61 24.48
CA THR A 66 -11.74 -35.53 25.40
C THR A 66 -12.53 -34.30 24.96
N TYR A 67 -13.65 -34.04 25.64
CA TYR A 67 -14.29 -32.73 25.65
C TYR A 67 -13.59 -31.88 26.72
N PRO A 68 -13.18 -30.64 26.43
CA PRO A 68 -13.62 -29.73 25.36
C PRO A 68 -12.92 -29.92 24.00
N PRO A 69 -13.53 -29.47 22.89
CA PRO A 69 -12.87 -29.46 21.58
C PRO A 69 -11.50 -28.77 21.71
N PRO A 70 -10.44 -29.34 21.12
CA PRO A 70 -9.13 -28.71 21.14
C PRO A 70 -9.26 -27.28 20.66
N PRO A 71 -8.59 -26.29 21.30
CA PRO A 71 -8.56 -24.94 20.78
C PRO A 71 -8.14 -25.03 19.31
N ILE A 72 -8.94 -24.45 18.42
CA ILE A 72 -8.63 -24.41 16.99
C ILE A 72 -7.36 -23.57 16.89
N ILE A 73 -6.21 -24.24 16.77
CA ILE A 73 -4.94 -23.58 16.53
C ILE A 73 -5.01 -23.13 15.07
N GLU A 74 -5.24 -21.85 14.84
CA GLU A 74 -5.19 -21.26 13.50
C GLU A 74 -3.76 -21.43 12.98
N VAL A 75 -3.58 -22.40 12.07
CA VAL A 75 -2.29 -22.64 11.43
C VAL A 75 -2.02 -21.46 10.50
N PRO A 76 -0.92 -20.69 10.68
CA PRO A 76 -0.62 -19.55 9.83
C PRO A 76 -0.50 -19.99 8.37
N ILE A 77 -1.13 -19.23 7.46
CA ILE A 77 -1.15 -19.56 6.03
C ILE A 77 0.28 -19.42 5.48
N PRO A 78 0.87 -20.47 4.87
CA PRO A 78 2.24 -20.44 4.38
C PRO A 78 2.39 -19.45 3.22
N ALA A 79 3.60 -18.92 3.06
CA ALA A 79 3.91 -18.02 1.94
C ALA A 79 3.94 -18.80 0.62
N PRO A 80 3.40 -18.24 -0.48
CA PRO A 80 3.50 -18.86 -1.80
C PRO A 80 4.96 -18.87 -2.27
N ARG A 81 5.31 -19.85 -3.10
CA ARG A 81 6.68 -20.01 -3.64
C ARG A 81 7.16 -18.79 -4.44
N MET A 82 6.23 -18.04 -5.04
CA MET A 82 6.53 -16.81 -5.77
C MET A 82 5.68 -15.66 -5.20
N LEU A 83 6.33 -14.54 -4.89
CA LEU A 83 5.67 -13.33 -4.42
C LEU A 83 5.46 -12.39 -5.61
N THR A 84 4.24 -12.36 -6.15
CA THR A 84 3.87 -11.40 -7.21
C THR A 84 2.59 -10.66 -6.84
N HIS A 85 2.45 -9.42 -7.29
CA HIS A 85 1.29 -8.58 -6.95
C HIS A 85 -0.06 -9.23 -7.33
N LYS A 86 -0.11 -9.94 -8.48
CA LYS A 86 -1.31 -10.63 -8.95
C LYS A 86 -1.67 -11.86 -8.12
N ILE A 87 -0.76 -12.35 -7.29
CA ILE A 87 -0.99 -13.55 -6.49
C ILE A 87 -1.94 -13.27 -5.33
N ILE A 88 -1.94 -12.07 -4.74
CA ILE A 88 -2.80 -11.79 -3.59
C ILE A 88 -4.29 -12.03 -3.91
N GLU A 89 -4.77 -11.46 -5.01
CA GLU A 89 -6.19 -11.55 -5.41
C GLU A 89 -6.59 -12.95 -5.91
N ASN A 90 -5.63 -13.74 -6.41
CA ASN A 90 -5.89 -15.07 -6.95
C ASN A 90 -5.52 -16.21 -5.98
N HIS A 91 -5.05 -15.89 -4.77
CA HIS A 91 -4.60 -16.90 -3.82
C HIS A 91 -5.83 -17.55 -3.17
N ALA A 92 -5.91 -18.89 -3.19
CA ALA A 92 -7.05 -19.63 -2.64
C ALA A 92 -7.33 -19.32 -1.16
N ASP A 93 -6.28 -19.04 -0.38
CA ASP A 93 -6.39 -18.73 1.04
C ASP A 93 -6.62 -17.22 1.33
N TRP A 94 -6.63 -16.37 0.30
CA TRP A 94 -6.98 -14.96 0.46
C TRP A 94 -8.51 -14.80 0.49
N LYS A 95 -9.08 -14.84 1.70
CA LYS A 95 -10.53 -14.75 1.94
C LYS A 95 -11.02 -13.34 2.29
N VAL A 96 -10.17 -12.34 2.12
CA VAL A 96 -10.49 -10.95 2.46
C VAL A 96 -11.29 -10.33 1.32
N GLU A 97 -12.34 -9.56 1.65
CA GLU A 97 -13.16 -8.91 0.64
C GLU A 97 -12.35 -7.91 -0.22
N ALA A 98 -12.79 -7.67 -1.44
CA ALA A 98 -12.09 -6.77 -2.37
C ALA A 98 -11.98 -5.33 -1.84
N GLN A 99 -13.01 -4.85 -1.12
CA GLN A 99 -13.01 -3.51 -0.52
C GLN A 99 -11.97 -3.39 0.60
N GLU A 100 -11.93 -4.37 1.50
CA GLU A 100 -10.94 -4.41 2.58
C GLU A 100 -9.52 -4.58 2.03
N THR A 101 -9.35 -5.40 0.98
CA THR A 101 -8.08 -5.54 0.27
C THR A 101 -7.58 -4.20 -0.28
N ALA A 102 -8.46 -3.41 -0.91
CA ALA A 102 -8.10 -2.09 -1.41
C ALA A 102 -7.67 -1.14 -0.28
N LEU A 103 -8.36 -1.18 0.85
CA LEU A 103 -8.05 -0.38 2.04
C LEU A 103 -6.71 -0.77 2.68
N ILE A 104 -6.41 -2.07 2.76
CA ILE A 104 -5.12 -2.59 3.22
C ILE A 104 -4.00 -2.08 2.29
N LYS A 105 -4.19 -2.20 0.97
CA LYS A 105 -3.21 -1.72 -0.02
C LYS A 105 -2.94 -0.23 0.11
N THR A 106 -3.98 0.59 0.21
CA THR A 106 -3.82 2.06 0.35
C THR A 106 -3.10 2.42 1.65
N THR A 107 -3.44 1.75 2.77
CA THR A 107 -2.77 1.97 4.06
C THR A 107 -1.28 1.61 3.97
N ILE A 108 -0.95 0.45 3.42
CA ILE A 108 0.44 0.02 3.26
C ILE A 108 1.19 0.96 2.32
N HIS A 109 0.59 1.42 1.22
CA HIS A 109 1.21 2.41 0.34
C HIS A 109 1.54 3.71 1.07
N GLN A 110 0.63 4.21 1.91
CA GLN A 110 0.88 5.41 2.72
C GLN A 110 2.02 5.18 3.72
N LEU A 111 2.10 4.01 4.35
CA LEU A 111 3.19 3.66 5.26
C LEU A 111 4.53 3.57 4.52
N VAL A 112 4.56 2.97 3.34
CA VAL A 112 5.75 2.88 2.48
C VAL A 112 6.22 4.28 2.07
N ASP A 113 5.32 5.12 1.56
CA ASP A 113 5.66 6.47 1.10
C ASP A 113 6.12 7.37 2.28
N ARG A 114 5.69 7.07 3.51
CA ARG A 114 6.08 7.79 4.73
C ARG A 114 7.41 7.34 5.33
N LEU A 115 7.64 6.02 5.39
CA LEU A 115 8.73 5.43 6.16
C LEU A 115 9.91 4.94 5.30
N LEU A 116 9.68 4.60 4.03
CA LEU A 116 10.69 4.01 3.16
C LEU A 116 11.12 4.98 2.06
N ASP A 117 12.32 4.77 1.55
CA ASP A 117 12.85 5.52 0.42
C ASP A 117 12.34 4.90 -0.88
N THR A 118 11.32 5.51 -1.48
CA THR A 118 10.68 4.98 -2.70
C THR A 118 11.58 4.99 -3.94
N THR A 119 12.77 5.60 -3.86
CA THR A 119 13.76 5.62 -4.95
C THR A 119 14.64 4.36 -4.99
N LYS A 120 14.68 3.59 -3.89
CA LYS A 120 15.57 2.44 -3.74
C LYS A 120 14.83 1.11 -3.87
N ALA A 121 15.53 0.09 -4.33
CA ALA A 121 15.01 -1.27 -4.40
C ALA A 121 14.77 -1.85 -2.99
N LEU A 122 13.90 -2.85 -2.89
CA LEU A 122 13.54 -3.49 -1.61
C LEU A 122 14.77 -4.06 -0.87
N SER A 123 15.73 -4.62 -1.60
CA SER A 123 16.98 -5.18 -1.05
C SER A 123 17.88 -4.14 -0.38
N ASP A 124 17.75 -2.88 -0.80
CA ASP A 124 18.63 -1.79 -0.39
C ASP A 124 17.99 -0.94 0.72
N GLN A 125 16.77 -1.30 1.15
CA GLN A 125 16.08 -0.69 2.28
C GLN A 125 16.67 -1.18 3.59
N LYS A 126 16.58 -0.35 4.63
CA LYS A 126 16.95 -0.75 5.99
C LYS A 126 15.91 -1.73 6.54
N ASP A 127 16.36 -2.89 7.04
CA ASP A 127 15.46 -3.91 7.60
C ASP A 127 14.64 -3.38 8.78
N ASP A 128 15.21 -2.51 9.62
CA ASP A 128 14.52 -1.87 10.74
C ASP A 128 13.25 -1.10 10.30
N LEU A 129 13.34 -0.37 9.18
CA LEU A 129 12.22 0.39 8.64
C LEU A 129 11.17 -0.54 8.02
N LEU A 130 11.60 -1.62 7.37
CA LEU A 130 10.68 -2.64 6.86
C LEU A 130 9.91 -3.31 7.99
N GLN A 131 10.59 -3.70 9.07
CA GLN A 131 9.94 -4.26 10.25
C GLN A 131 8.98 -3.28 10.90
N GLN A 132 9.28 -1.98 10.89
CA GLN A 132 8.36 -0.96 11.38
C GLN A 132 7.09 -0.90 10.53
N VAL A 133 7.21 -0.91 9.19
CA VAL A 133 6.05 -0.95 8.28
C VAL A 133 5.19 -2.19 8.54
N PHE A 134 5.81 -3.36 8.74
CA PHE A 134 5.09 -4.60 9.03
C PHE A 134 4.35 -4.54 10.36
N LYS A 135 5.00 -4.06 11.42
CA LYS A 135 4.38 -3.89 12.74
C LYS A 135 3.20 -2.92 12.68
N GLU A 136 3.37 -1.76 12.05
CA GLU A 136 2.29 -0.76 11.93
C GLU A 136 1.14 -1.27 11.07
N ALA A 137 1.42 -1.94 9.95
CA ALA A 137 0.41 -2.57 9.11
C ALA A 137 -0.38 -3.65 9.87
N ALA A 138 0.28 -4.49 10.67
CA ALA A 138 -0.35 -5.53 11.49
C ALA A 138 -1.11 -4.98 12.71
N VAL A 139 -0.85 -3.73 13.12
CA VAL A 139 -1.64 -3.01 14.14
C VAL A 139 -2.91 -2.43 13.50
N MET A 140 -2.80 -1.84 12.31
CA MET A 140 -3.93 -1.24 11.59
C MET A 140 -4.89 -2.29 11.02
N HIS A 141 -4.34 -3.41 10.54
CA HIS A 141 -5.08 -4.50 9.87
C HIS A 141 -4.76 -5.85 10.53
N PRO A 142 -5.47 -6.22 11.61
CA PRO A 142 -5.19 -7.46 12.36
C PRO A 142 -5.27 -8.74 11.52
N VAL A 143 -6.06 -8.73 10.44
CA VAL A 143 -6.20 -9.83 9.47
C VAL A 143 -4.84 -10.25 8.88
N LEU A 144 -3.89 -9.32 8.78
CA LEU A 144 -2.54 -9.61 8.26
C LEU A 144 -1.74 -10.56 9.17
N ARG A 145 -2.08 -10.68 10.46
CA ARG A 145 -1.39 -11.56 11.43
C ARG A 145 -1.63 -13.04 11.16
N ASN A 146 -2.68 -13.37 10.42
CA ASN A 146 -3.02 -14.77 10.08
C ASN A 146 -2.11 -15.34 9.00
N TYR A 147 -1.32 -14.49 8.33
CA TYR A 147 -0.42 -14.87 7.26
C TYR A 147 1.00 -15.01 7.80
N ASN A 148 1.65 -16.13 7.51
CA ASN A 148 3.00 -16.39 8.01
C ASN A 148 4.01 -15.38 7.45
N SER A 149 4.96 -14.93 8.26
CA SER A 149 6.07 -14.06 7.84
C SER A 149 5.66 -12.73 7.16
N ASP A 150 4.43 -12.26 7.38
CA ASP A 150 3.88 -11.04 6.77
C ASP A 150 4.02 -11.02 5.24
N TRP A 151 3.93 -12.19 4.59
CA TRP A 151 4.22 -12.32 3.14
C TRP A 151 3.31 -11.44 2.28
N VAL A 152 2.06 -11.23 2.70
CA VAL A 152 1.10 -10.34 2.03
C VAL A 152 1.60 -8.90 2.04
N THR A 153 2.00 -8.41 3.20
CA THR A 153 2.54 -7.05 3.37
C THR A 153 3.81 -6.89 2.53
N ARG A 154 4.71 -7.87 2.56
CA ARG A 154 5.91 -7.89 1.70
C ARG A 154 5.59 -7.82 0.22
N CYS A 155 4.61 -8.58 -0.28
CA CYS A 155 4.16 -8.52 -1.67
C CYS A 155 3.69 -7.11 -2.06
N ILE A 156 2.90 -6.46 -1.21
CA ILE A 156 2.36 -5.11 -1.48
C ILE A 156 3.48 -4.08 -1.48
N VAL A 157 4.38 -4.11 -0.48
CA VAL A 157 5.53 -3.21 -0.40
C VAL A 157 6.44 -3.37 -1.61
N GLN A 158 6.77 -4.62 -2.00
CA GLN A 158 7.60 -4.90 -3.16
C GLN A 158 6.96 -4.38 -4.46
N ALA A 159 5.66 -4.59 -4.63
CA ALA A 159 4.92 -4.09 -5.79
C ALA A 159 4.94 -2.56 -5.86
N ARG A 160 4.74 -1.88 -4.73
CA ARG A 160 4.78 -0.41 -4.62
C ARG A 160 6.15 0.15 -4.98
N LEU A 161 7.21 -0.35 -4.36
CA LEU A 161 8.58 0.11 -4.65
C LEU A 161 8.96 -0.15 -6.11
N LYS A 162 8.61 -1.31 -6.67
CA LYS A 162 8.84 -1.62 -8.08
C LYS A 162 8.11 -0.65 -9.02
N ALA A 163 6.86 -0.33 -8.73
CA ALA A 163 6.07 0.61 -9.52
C ALA A 163 6.64 2.04 -9.46
N THR A 164 7.09 2.48 -8.29
CA THR A 164 7.69 3.81 -8.12
C THR A 164 9.05 3.89 -8.81
N ALA A 165 9.91 2.88 -8.66
CA ALA A 165 11.20 2.82 -9.35
C ALA A 165 11.05 2.80 -10.88
N ALA A 166 10.08 2.04 -11.41
CA ALA A 166 9.77 2.00 -12.84
C ALA A 166 9.24 3.35 -13.35
N SER A 167 8.45 4.05 -12.52
CA SER A 167 7.98 5.39 -12.84
C SER A 167 9.14 6.37 -12.86
N ALA A 168 10.00 6.36 -11.84
CA ALA A 168 11.17 7.25 -11.76
C ALA A 168 12.11 7.07 -12.96
N SER A 169 12.38 5.83 -13.40
CA SER A 169 13.19 5.58 -14.58
C SER A 169 12.50 5.99 -15.89
N ALA A 170 11.18 5.81 -16.00
CA ALA A 170 10.41 6.29 -17.15
C ALA A 170 10.45 7.82 -17.27
N TRP A 171 10.36 8.54 -16.14
CA TRP A 171 10.53 9.99 -16.10
C TRP A 171 11.94 10.43 -16.50
N ALA A 172 12.97 9.77 -15.95
CA ALA A 172 14.36 10.06 -16.32
C ALA A 172 14.62 9.87 -17.82
N ASN A 173 14.05 8.82 -18.43
CA ASN A 173 14.19 8.58 -19.87
C ASN A 173 13.37 9.53 -20.75
N LYS A 174 12.25 10.06 -20.24
CA LYS A 174 11.39 10.98 -21.00
C LYS A 174 11.96 12.40 -21.05
N THR A 175 12.57 12.85 -19.96
CA THR A 175 13.13 14.21 -19.85
C THR A 175 14.44 14.38 -20.63
N THR A 176 15.15 13.30 -20.94
CA THR A 176 16.59 13.36 -21.27
C THR A 176 16.98 13.75 -22.69
N VAL A 177 16.07 13.91 -23.66
CA VAL A 177 16.50 14.38 -25.00
C VAL A 177 15.51 15.34 -25.66
N ALA A 178 14.28 14.90 -25.94
CA ALA A 178 13.37 15.70 -26.75
C ALA A 178 12.81 16.94 -26.03
N GLU A 179 12.62 16.86 -24.71
CA GLU A 179 12.04 17.93 -23.92
C GLU A 179 13.08 18.97 -23.51
N MET A 180 14.29 18.55 -23.13
CA MET A 180 15.43 19.48 -22.96
C MET A 180 15.74 20.20 -24.27
N ASP A 181 15.73 19.53 -25.42
CA ASP A 181 16.00 20.14 -26.71
C ASP A 181 14.89 21.15 -27.12
N ASN A 182 13.62 20.87 -26.80
CA ASN A 182 12.52 21.83 -27.00
C ASN A 182 12.57 23.01 -26.02
N VAL A 183 12.96 22.80 -24.76
CA VAL A 183 13.12 23.88 -23.77
C VAL A 183 14.27 24.80 -24.17
N VAL A 184 15.41 24.23 -24.61
CA VAL A 184 16.56 24.99 -25.14
C VAL A 184 16.17 25.77 -26.38
N LYS A 185 15.50 25.14 -27.36
CA LYS A 185 15.01 25.82 -28.57
C LYS A 185 14.06 26.97 -28.23
N LYS A 186 13.09 26.75 -27.34
CA LYS A 186 12.12 27.75 -26.89
C LYS A 186 12.79 28.92 -26.16
N TRP A 187 13.84 28.65 -25.37
CA TRP A 187 14.64 29.69 -24.73
C TRP A 187 15.38 30.55 -25.74
N HIS A 188 16.01 29.94 -26.76
CA HIS A 188 16.68 30.69 -27.83
C HIS A 188 15.70 31.52 -28.67
N THR A 189 14.49 31.01 -28.94
CA THR A 189 13.49 31.79 -29.68
C THR A 189 13.00 32.99 -28.86
N ARG A 190 12.87 32.83 -27.54
CA ARG A 190 12.37 33.88 -26.65
C ARG A 190 13.45 34.92 -26.30
N SER A 191 14.71 34.51 -26.22
CA SER A 191 15.85 35.41 -25.98
C SER A 191 16.23 36.27 -27.21
N SER A 192 15.79 35.88 -28.41
CA SER A 192 15.98 36.68 -29.63
C SER A 192 14.86 37.71 -29.83
N SER A 193 13.79 37.64 -29.03
CA SER A 193 12.83 38.73 -28.94
C SER A 193 13.48 39.85 -28.15
N LYS A 194 13.95 40.87 -28.87
CA LYS A 194 14.51 42.13 -28.36
C LYS A 194 13.62 42.62 -27.22
N PHE A 195 14.02 42.37 -25.98
CA PHE A 195 13.40 42.98 -24.81
C PHE A 195 13.67 44.47 -24.90
N GLU A 196 12.70 45.20 -25.44
CA GLU A 196 12.63 46.65 -25.32
C GLU A 196 12.43 46.91 -23.83
N ILE A 197 13.53 47.25 -23.14
CA ILE A 197 13.52 47.62 -21.73
C ILE A 197 12.79 48.97 -21.69
N VAL A 198 11.47 48.91 -21.55
CA VAL A 198 10.66 50.07 -21.19
C VAL A 198 10.98 50.36 -19.74
N ALA A 199 11.89 51.32 -19.51
CA ALA A 199 12.06 51.94 -18.21
C ALA A 199 10.72 52.62 -17.88
N MET A 200 9.85 51.93 -17.14
CA MET A 200 8.72 52.58 -16.49
C MET A 200 9.31 53.27 -15.27
N ASP A 201 9.31 54.61 -15.29
CA ASP A 201 9.56 55.43 -14.11
C ASP A 201 8.57 55.01 -13.02
N VAL A 202 9.07 54.25 -12.05
CA VAL A 202 8.33 53.90 -10.83
C VAL A 202 8.52 55.08 -9.90
N ASP A 203 7.50 55.93 -9.82
CA ASP A 203 7.41 56.96 -8.80
C ASP A 203 7.52 56.31 -7.41
N PRO A 204 8.40 56.81 -6.53
CA PRO A 204 8.56 56.25 -5.19
C PRO A 204 7.29 56.53 -4.36
N ASP A 205 6.63 55.46 -3.94
CA ASP A 205 5.50 55.54 -3.02
C ASP A 205 5.89 56.27 -1.72
N PRO A 206 5.03 57.16 -1.20
CA PRO A 206 5.29 57.88 0.03
C PRO A 206 5.30 56.95 1.26
N PRO A 207 6.07 57.30 2.30
CA PRO A 207 6.21 56.48 3.51
C PRO A 207 4.86 56.37 4.24
N ASN A 208 4.35 55.15 4.33
CA ASN A 208 3.16 54.83 5.12
C ASN A 208 3.56 54.67 6.59
N ASP A 209 3.54 55.79 7.31
CA ASP A 209 3.60 55.86 8.77
C ASP A 209 2.17 55.76 9.32
N ASN A 210 1.78 54.56 9.78
CA ASN A 210 0.64 54.31 10.68
C ASN A 210 0.87 52.91 11.28
N GLY A 211 1.15 52.75 12.57
CA GLY A 211 0.35 53.31 13.65
C GLY A 211 -0.73 52.28 14.00
N ASP A 212 -0.43 51.49 15.03
CA ASP A 212 -1.33 50.82 15.97
C ASP A 212 -2.84 50.93 15.70
N HIS A 213 -3.53 49.77 15.57
CA HIS A 213 -4.74 49.44 16.33
C HIS A 213 -5.31 48.07 15.96
N GLY A 214 -5.63 47.28 16.99
CA GLY A 214 -6.35 46.02 16.86
C GLY A 214 -7.82 46.19 16.42
N GLY A 215 -8.39 45.12 15.88
CA GLY A 215 -9.83 45.06 15.63
C GLY A 215 -10.26 43.97 14.65
N ASN A 216 -10.93 42.94 15.20
CA ASN A 216 -11.98 42.12 14.57
C ASN A 216 -11.79 41.60 13.13
N ARG A 217 -11.30 40.36 13.03
CA ARG A 217 -11.44 39.54 11.81
C ARG A 217 -12.87 39.01 11.67
N ARG A 218 -13.70 39.76 10.95
CA ARG A 218 -14.92 39.30 10.30
C ARG A 218 -14.53 38.44 9.09
N ILE A 219 -14.91 37.17 9.09
CA ILE A 219 -14.69 36.24 7.98
C ILE A 219 -15.56 36.70 6.81
N GLN A 220 -14.95 37.26 5.78
CA GLN A 220 -15.56 37.40 4.46
C GLN A 220 -15.25 36.15 3.64
N GLU A 221 -16.31 35.52 3.15
CA GLU A 221 -16.26 34.52 2.09
C GLU A 221 -15.59 35.11 0.86
N LEU A 222 -14.45 34.53 0.47
CA LEU A 222 -13.76 34.84 -0.78
C LEU A 222 -13.96 33.69 -1.75
N SER A 223 -14.59 34.01 -2.87
CA SER A 223 -14.66 33.20 -4.09
C SER A 223 -13.27 32.75 -4.57
N PRO A 224 -13.14 31.57 -5.20
CA PRO A 224 -11.88 31.08 -5.71
C PRO A 224 -11.57 31.68 -7.09
N SER A 225 -10.99 32.89 -7.10
CA SER A 225 -10.31 33.44 -8.28
C SER A 225 -9.02 34.13 -7.85
N LYS A 226 -7.94 33.36 -7.65
CA LYS A 226 -6.59 33.94 -7.65
C LYS A 226 -5.51 32.94 -8.03
N VAL A 227 -5.00 33.17 -9.24
CA VAL A 227 -3.74 32.71 -9.80
C VAL A 227 -2.62 32.89 -8.77
N ARG A 228 -2.03 31.79 -8.29
CA ARG A 228 -0.72 31.82 -7.63
C ARG A 228 0.34 31.72 -8.71
N VAL A 229 0.96 32.84 -9.02
CA VAL A 229 2.29 32.88 -9.62
C VAL A 229 3.26 32.35 -8.57
N VAL A 230 3.70 31.10 -8.72
CA VAL A 230 4.76 30.50 -7.89
C VAL A 230 6.10 30.85 -8.54
N THR A 231 6.55 32.09 -8.37
CA THR A 231 7.93 32.49 -8.63
C THR A 231 8.67 32.50 -7.31
N GLY A 232 9.22 31.35 -6.93
CA GLY A 232 9.98 31.24 -5.68
C GLY A 232 10.73 29.92 -5.51
N LEU A 233 10.27 28.85 -6.18
CA LEU A 233 10.90 27.51 -6.09
C LEU A 233 11.87 27.20 -7.22
N GLN A 234 12.05 28.08 -8.20
CA GLN A 234 12.97 27.82 -9.33
C GLN A 234 14.42 28.27 -9.08
N HIS A 235 14.69 29.11 -8.07
CA HIS A 235 16.05 29.60 -7.84
C HIS A 235 16.94 28.58 -7.11
N GLU A 236 16.41 27.87 -6.11
CA GLU A 236 17.19 26.84 -5.38
C GLU A 236 17.50 25.60 -6.23
N ALA A 237 16.61 25.22 -7.14
CA ALA A 237 16.88 24.13 -8.08
C ALA A 237 18.01 24.49 -9.07
N TYR A 238 18.21 25.78 -9.36
CA TYR A 238 19.22 26.25 -10.30
C TYR A 238 20.64 26.26 -9.70
N GLU A 239 20.77 26.57 -8.40
CA GLU A 239 22.07 26.54 -7.72
C GLU A 239 22.60 25.10 -7.54
N ASN A 240 21.72 24.14 -7.23
CA ASN A 240 22.15 22.75 -7.07
C ASN A 240 22.60 22.10 -8.39
N ILE A 241 22.01 22.48 -9.52
CA ILE A 241 22.44 21.98 -10.84
C ILE A 241 23.76 22.64 -11.26
N SER A 242 23.98 23.91 -10.96
CA SER A 242 25.23 24.61 -11.32
C SER A 242 26.44 24.12 -10.52
N ARG A 243 26.23 23.69 -9.26
CA ARG A 243 27.31 23.17 -8.40
C ARG A 243 27.75 21.76 -8.83
N ALA A 244 26.89 20.96 -9.46
CA ALA A 244 27.21 19.63 -9.96
C ALA A 244 28.04 19.60 -11.27
N PHE A 245 28.21 20.75 -11.94
CA PHE A 245 28.96 20.86 -13.19
C PHE A 245 30.36 21.49 -13.03
N THR A 246 30.74 21.86 -11.80
CA THR A 246 32.04 22.50 -11.49
C THR A 246 33.00 21.63 -10.69
N GLU A 247 32.62 20.37 -10.39
CA GLU A 247 33.49 19.31 -9.87
C GLU A 247 33.67 18.20 -10.92
#